data_AF-A0A0N0ZZK3-F1
#
_entry.id   AF-A0A0N0ZZK3-F1
#
_cell.length_a   1.000
_cell.length_b   1.000
_cell.length_c   1.000
_cell.angle_alpha   90.00
_cell.angle_beta   90.00
_cell.angle_gamma   90.00
#
_symmetry.space_group_name_H-M   'P 1'
#
loop_
_entity.id
_entity.type
_entity.pdbx_description
1 polymer ?
#
loop_
_entity_poly.entity_id
_entity_poly.type
_entity_poly.pdbx_seq_one_letter_code
_entity_poly.pdbx_strand_id
1 'polypeptide(L)'
;MEKAEKLSGGQLKEVKEILANTAVGELTEGEDFADLAYTKVEFGYIYLREGHYESLFKMVTDRKTVFFAAQRGSLMRLQDAFTEAQFEGTVEQMKAFHGDWL
;
A
#
# COMPACT_ATOMS: atom_id res chain seq x y z
N MET A 1 4.17 14.21 -18.41
CA MET A 1 3.84 13.47 -17.17
C MET A 1 3.02 14.40 -16.31
N GLU A 2 1.80 14.01 -15.97
CA GLU A 2 1.04 14.75 -14.96
C GLU A 2 1.72 14.59 -13.59
N LYS A 3 1.64 15.65 -12.79
CA LYS A 3 2.41 15.78 -11.55
C LYS A 3 1.68 15.08 -10.42
N ALA A 4 2.39 14.27 -9.64
CA ALA A 4 1.87 13.75 -8.39
C ALA A 4 1.60 14.90 -7.39
N GLU A 5 0.52 14.77 -6.64
CA GLU A 5 0.09 15.75 -5.65
C GLU A 5 0.19 15.16 -4.24
N LYS A 6 0.76 15.95 -3.33
CA LYS A 6 0.84 15.61 -1.91
C LYS A 6 -0.55 15.73 -1.26
N LEU A 7 -0.92 14.71 -0.49
CA LEU A 7 -2.14 14.74 0.30
C LEU A 7 -2.00 15.65 1.53
N SER A 8 -3.08 16.32 1.92
CA SER A 8 -3.15 16.95 3.25
C SER A 8 -3.15 15.88 4.35
N GLY A 9 -2.80 16.24 5.59
CA GLY A 9 -2.75 15.28 6.69
C GLY A 9 -4.08 14.56 6.97
N GLY A 10 -5.22 15.26 6.81
CA GLY A 10 -6.55 14.67 6.95
C GLY A 10 -6.85 13.63 5.85
N GLN A 11 -6.60 14.00 4.59
CA GLN A 11 -6.77 13.10 3.44
C GLN A 11 -5.84 11.89 3.52
N LEU A 12 -4.60 12.09 3.97
CA LEU A 12 -3.63 11.01 4.13
C LEU A 12 -4.10 9.98 5.16
N LYS A 13 -4.67 10.43 6.28
CA LYS A 13 -5.23 9.52 7.29
C LYS A 13 -6.41 8.73 6.72
N GLU A 14 -7.36 9.42 6.11
CA GLU A 14 -8.58 8.81 5.54
C GLU A 14 -8.24 7.77 4.48
N VAL A 15 -7.33 8.09 3.55
CA VAL A 15 -6.95 7.14 2.50
C VAL A 15 -6.18 5.93 3.03
N LYS A 16 -5.32 6.12 4.05
CA LYS A 16 -4.61 5.00 4.70
C LYS A 16 -5.61 4.03 5.33
N GLU A 17 -6.63 4.56 6.02
CA GLU A 17 -7.69 3.75 6.63
C GLU A 17 -8.53 3.01 5.57
N ILE A 18 -8.94 3.68 4.50
CA ILE A 18 -9.71 3.06 3.41
C ILE A 18 -8.89 1.92 2.77
N LEU A 19 -7.66 2.21 2.34
CA LEU A 19 -6.82 1.22 1.66
C LEU A 19 -6.48 0.03 2.56
N ALA A 20 -6.18 0.27 3.83
CA ALA A 20 -5.92 -0.78 4.80
C ALA A 20 -7.15 -1.68 5.01
N ASN A 21 -8.33 -1.09 5.20
CA ASN A 21 -9.57 -1.83 5.41
C ASN A 21 -9.96 -2.64 4.16
N THR A 22 -9.81 -2.06 2.97
CA THR A 22 -10.04 -2.80 1.71
C THR A 22 -9.05 -3.96 1.59
N ALA A 23 -7.77 -3.76 1.89
CA ALA A 23 -6.75 -4.81 1.80
C ALA A 23 -6.99 -5.97 2.79
N VAL A 24 -7.46 -5.69 4.02
CA VAL A 24 -7.88 -6.73 4.98
C VAL A 24 -8.97 -7.62 4.36
N GLY A 25 -9.92 -7.04 3.61
CA GLY A 25 -10.98 -7.78 2.94
C GLY A 25 -10.51 -8.70 1.81
N GLU A 26 -9.30 -8.48 1.29
CA GLU A 26 -8.66 -9.31 0.24
C GLU A 26 -7.81 -10.46 0.83
N LEU A 27 -7.73 -10.57 2.16
CA LEU A 27 -7.00 -11.62 2.83
C LEU A 27 -7.86 -12.89 2.99
N THR A 28 -7.23 -14.04 2.84
CA THR A 28 -7.83 -15.37 2.96
C THR A 28 -7.38 -16.03 4.27
N GLU A 29 -8.35 -16.37 5.12
CA GLU A 29 -8.10 -17.12 6.36
C GLU A 29 -7.47 -18.50 6.05
N GLY A 30 -6.49 -18.92 6.84
CA GLY A 30 -5.74 -20.16 6.66
C GLY A 30 -4.59 -20.06 5.65
N GLU A 31 -4.60 -19.06 4.76
CA GLU A 31 -3.49 -18.80 3.82
C GLU A 31 -2.69 -17.56 4.25
N ASP A 32 -3.38 -16.42 4.38
CA ASP A 32 -2.77 -15.12 4.67
C ASP A 32 -2.69 -14.83 6.15
N PHE A 33 -3.63 -15.35 6.94
CA PHE A 33 -3.67 -15.17 8.39
C PHE A 33 -4.31 -16.39 9.05
N ALA A 34 -4.06 -16.59 10.35
CA ALA A 34 -4.91 -17.44 11.19
C ALA A 34 -5.79 -16.57 12.10
N ASP A 35 -5.17 -15.66 12.86
CA ASP A 35 -5.88 -14.88 13.88
C ASP A 35 -5.77 -13.36 13.67
N LEU A 36 -5.04 -12.92 12.64
CA LEU A 36 -4.64 -11.51 12.45
C LEU A 36 -3.88 -10.92 13.65
N ALA A 37 -3.26 -11.77 14.48
CA ALA A 37 -2.48 -11.34 15.63
C ALA A 37 -1.29 -10.47 15.19
N TYR A 38 -1.13 -9.31 15.84
CA TYR A 38 -0.07 -8.34 15.55
C TYR A 38 -0.06 -7.82 14.11
N THR A 39 -1.21 -7.81 13.42
CA THR A 39 -1.30 -7.32 12.05
C THR A 39 -0.89 -5.86 11.96
N LYS A 40 -0.03 -5.54 10.98
CA LYS A 40 0.44 -4.18 10.70
C LYS A 40 0.25 -3.85 9.23
N VAL A 41 0.01 -2.57 8.96
CA VAL A 41 0.02 -2.01 7.60
C VAL A 41 1.15 -1.01 7.51
N GLU A 42 2.02 -1.18 6.51
CA GLU A 42 3.18 -0.33 6.28
C GLU A 42 3.08 0.26 4.87
N PHE A 43 2.87 1.58 4.81
CA PHE A 43 2.83 2.32 3.56
C PHE A 43 4.23 2.71 3.12
N GLY A 44 4.56 2.42 1.86
CA GLY A 44 5.81 2.82 1.23
C GLY A 44 5.74 4.21 0.61
N TYR A 45 4.67 4.48 -0.14
CA TYR A 45 4.30 5.83 -0.61
C TYR A 45 2.78 5.95 -0.78
N ILE A 46 2.26 7.17 -0.73
CA ILE A 46 0.90 7.51 -1.14
C ILE A 46 0.90 8.92 -1.75
N TYR A 47 0.27 9.10 -2.91
CA TYR A 47 0.01 10.41 -3.50
C TYR A 47 -1.28 10.40 -4.35
N LEU A 48 -1.74 11.57 -4.76
CA LEU A 48 -2.83 11.72 -5.73
C LEU A 48 -2.24 11.94 -7.13
N ARG A 49 -2.81 11.30 -8.14
CA ARG A 49 -2.47 11.51 -9.55
C ARG A 49 -3.71 11.31 -10.40
N GLU A 50 -3.99 12.24 -11.32
CA GLU A 50 -5.13 12.12 -12.24
C GLU A 50 -6.47 11.91 -11.49
N GLY A 51 -6.63 12.47 -10.28
CA GLY A 51 -7.82 12.27 -9.44
C GLY A 51 -7.92 10.91 -8.74
N HIS A 52 -6.89 10.07 -8.84
CA HIS A 52 -6.83 8.76 -8.21
C HIS A 52 -5.67 8.64 -7.22
N TYR A 53 -5.88 7.87 -6.15
CA TYR A 53 -4.81 7.55 -5.22
C TYR A 53 -3.88 6.49 -5.80
N GLU A 54 -2.59 6.74 -5.68
CA GLU A 54 -1.51 5.84 -6.07
C GLU A 54 -0.72 5.50 -4.81
N SER A 55 -0.53 4.21 -4.55
CA SER A 55 0.12 3.72 -3.32
C SER A 55 0.75 2.36 -3.53
N LEU A 56 1.86 2.11 -2.82
CA LEU A 56 2.41 0.79 -2.59
C LEU A 56 2.55 0.58 -1.09
N PHE A 57 1.99 -0.51 -0.58
CA PHE A 57 2.02 -0.83 0.84
C PHE A 57 2.02 -2.34 1.07
N LYS A 58 2.32 -2.74 2.30
CA LYS A 58 2.31 -4.14 2.70
C LYS A 58 1.53 -4.33 3.99
N MET A 59 0.93 -5.51 4.11
CA MET A 59 0.33 -6.01 5.33
C MET A 59 1.19 -7.13 5.88
N VAL A 60 1.60 -7.01 7.14
CA VAL A 60 2.29 -8.06 7.88
C VAL A 60 1.26 -8.72 8.78
N THR A 61 1.02 -10.02 8.60
CA THR A 61 0.10 -10.81 9.42
C THR A 61 0.88 -11.78 10.31
N ASP A 62 0.16 -12.63 11.03
CA ASP A 62 0.69 -13.76 11.79
C ASP A 62 1.24 -14.90 10.92
N ARG A 63 0.99 -14.89 9.60
CA ARG A 63 1.47 -15.94 8.68
C ARG A 63 2.45 -15.45 7.61
N LYS A 64 2.18 -14.31 6.98
CA LYS A 64 3.02 -13.80 5.89
C LYS A 64 2.90 -12.29 5.72
N THR A 65 3.73 -11.77 4.84
CA THR A 65 3.60 -10.41 4.31
C THR A 65 2.88 -10.47 2.97
N VAL A 66 1.83 -9.66 2.82
CA VAL A 66 1.07 -9.52 1.57
C VAL A 66 1.25 -8.09 1.06
N PHE A 67 1.57 -7.93 -0.22
CA PHE A 67 1.85 -6.64 -0.83
C PHE A 67 0.68 -6.18 -1.68
N PHE A 68 0.40 -4.87 -1.65
CA PHE A 68 -0.72 -4.25 -2.34
C PHE A 68 -0.29 -2.98 -3.06
N ALA A 69 -0.85 -2.77 -4.25
CA ALA A 69 -0.75 -1.52 -4.98
C ALA A 69 -2.14 -0.92 -5.18
N ALA A 70 -2.30 0.36 -4.85
CA ALA A 70 -3.43 1.15 -5.29
C ALA A 70 -3.02 1.90 -6.55
N GLN A 71 -3.75 1.72 -7.65
CA GLN A 71 -3.46 2.37 -8.92
C GLN A 71 -4.76 2.67 -9.66
N ARG A 72 -4.91 3.91 -10.15
CA ARG A 72 -6.08 4.37 -10.93
C ARG A 72 -7.43 4.00 -10.27
N GLY A 73 -7.49 4.12 -8.94
CA GLY A 73 -8.70 3.85 -8.16
C GLY A 73 -9.00 2.37 -7.90
N SER A 74 -8.13 1.45 -8.29
CA SER A 74 -8.24 0.02 -7.99
C SER A 74 -7.18 -0.41 -6.98
N LEU A 75 -7.56 -1.28 -6.04
CA LEU A 75 -6.62 -1.99 -5.18
C LEU A 75 -6.26 -3.32 -5.84
N MET A 76 -4.97 -3.62 -5.91
CA MET A 76 -4.45 -4.87 -6.46
C MET A 76 -3.57 -5.54 -5.42
N ARG A 77 -3.87 -6.81 -5.13
CA ARG A 77 -2.93 -7.70 -4.46
C ARG A 77 -1.82 -8.08 -5.44
N LEU A 78 -0.57 -7.90 -5.02
CA LEU A 78 0.58 -8.31 -5.83
C LEU A 78 0.79 -9.82 -5.71
N GLN A 79 1.37 -10.42 -6.75
CA GLN A 79 1.62 -11.86 -6.80
C GLN A 79 2.51 -12.30 -5.63
N ASP A 80 2.34 -13.54 -5.15
CA ASP A 80 3.11 -14.06 -4.01
C ASP A 80 4.63 -14.12 -4.27
N ALA A 81 5.07 -14.04 -5.53
CA ALA A 81 6.48 -13.94 -5.91
C ALA A 81 7.06 -12.53 -5.73
N PHE A 82 6.23 -11.52 -5.41
CA PHE A 82 6.70 -10.17 -5.12
C PHE A 82 7.42 -10.13 -3.77
N THR A 83 8.59 -9.52 -3.74
CA THR A 83 9.54 -9.61 -2.62
C THR A 83 9.71 -8.29 -1.89
N GLU A 84 10.22 -8.36 -0.66
CA GLU A 84 10.60 -7.17 0.12
C GLU A 84 11.62 -6.28 -0.61
N ALA A 85 12.61 -6.87 -1.31
CA ALA A 85 13.58 -6.10 -2.07
C ALA A 85 12.94 -5.32 -3.24
N GLN A 86 11.91 -5.90 -3.88
CA GLN A 86 11.14 -5.20 -4.92
C GLN A 86 10.26 -4.11 -4.33
N PHE A 87 9.68 -4.34 -3.13
CA PHE A 87 8.95 -3.33 -2.38
C PHE A 87 9.86 -2.12 -2.09
N GLU A 88 10.98 -2.35 -1.41
CA GLU A 88 11.94 -1.31 -1.02
C GLU A 88 12.45 -0.53 -2.23
N GLY A 89 12.91 -1.23 -3.28
CA GLY A 89 13.41 -0.58 -4.49
C GLY A 89 12.35 0.25 -5.23
N THR A 90 11.10 -0.20 -5.24
CA THR A 90 9.99 0.57 -5.85
C THR A 90 9.66 1.80 -5.00
N VAL A 91 9.66 1.66 -3.67
CA VAL A 91 9.43 2.78 -2.74
C VAL A 91 10.51 3.84 -2.89
N GLU A 92 11.78 3.46 -2.88
CA GLU A 92 12.91 4.37 -3.06
C GLU A 92 12.80 5.11 -4.39
N GLN A 93 12.50 4.39 -5.48
CA GLN A 93 12.31 4.98 -6.78
C GLN A 93 11.18 6.01 -6.78
N MET A 94 10.00 5.67 -6.23
CA MET A 94 8.86 6.57 -6.23
C MET A 94 9.08 7.79 -5.33
N LYS A 95 9.73 7.62 -4.18
CA LYS A 95 10.13 8.74 -3.31
C LYS A 95 11.15 9.66 -4.01
N ALA A 96 12.06 9.13 -4.82
CA ALA A 96 12.99 9.95 -5.59
C ALA A 96 12.28 10.76 -6.69
N PHE A 97 11.27 10.20 -7.36
CA PHE A 97 10.53 10.88 -8.42
C PHE A 97 9.48 11.87 -7.92
N HIS A 98 8.79 11.55 -6.84
CA HIS A 98 7.63 12.31 -6.37
C HIS A 98 7.89 13.02 -5.04
N GLY A 99 8.85 12.56 -4.24
CA GLY A 99 9.15 13.09 -2.92
C GLY A 99 8.70 12.14 -1.80
N ASP A 100 9.31 12.29 -0.62
CA ASP A 100 8.91 11.55 0.58
C ASP A 100 7.83 12.34 1.34
N TRP A 101 6.58 11.89 1.25
CA TRP A 101 5.39 12.62 1.71
C TRP A 101 4.54 11.87 2.75
N LEU A 102 5.03 10.73 3.25
CA LEU A 102 4.34 9.91 4.25
C LEU A 102 4.51 10.40 5.69
#